data_AF-A0A418NE78-F1
#
_entry.id   AF-A0A418NE78-F1
#
_cell.length_a   1.000
_cell.length_b   1.000
_cell.length_c   1.000
_cell.angle_alpha   90.00
_cell.angle_beta   90.00
_cell.angle_gamma   90.00
#
_symmetry.space_group_name_H-M   'P 1'
#
loop_
_entity.id
_entity.type
_entity.pdbx_description
1 polymer ?
#
loop_
_entity_poly.entity_id
_entity_poly.type
_entity_poly.pdbx_seq_one_letter_code
_entity_poly.pdbx_strand_id
1 'polypeptide(L)' 'MENSNSKSERLRKERDEAEHDKAIMQRLLNRAAAEIEQLADADCDEDSKDQALAAAKRFRRAATP' A
#
# COMPACT_ATOMS: atom_id res chain seq x y z
N MET A 1 17.01 13.92 32.93
CA MET A 1 15.92 12.92 33.04
C MET A 1 14.89 13.31 31.99
N GLU A 2 14.75 12.54 30.90
CA GLU A 2 13.63 12.75 29.96
C GLU A 2 12.33 12.49 30.73
N ASN A 3 11.46 13.50 30.81
CA ASN A 3 10.17 13.38 31.46
C ASN A 3 9.32 12.36 30.69
N SER A 4 8.71 11.39 31.37
CA SER A 4 7.86 10.37 30.72
C SER A 4 6.75 10.97 29.83
N ASN A 5 6.34 12.21 30.10
CA ASN A 5 5.38 12.95 29.27
C ASN A 5 5.94 13.28 27.88
N SER A 6 7.20 13.72 27.76
CA SER A 6 7.83 14.03 26.46
C SER A 6 8.07 12.77 25.64
N LYS A 7 8.37 11.64 26.30
CA LYS A 7 8.49 10.33 25.63
C LYS A 7 7.15 9.85 25.09
N SER A 8 6.07 10.00 25.86
CA SER A 8 4.72 9.63 25.41
C SER A 8 4.25 10.48 24.23
N GLU A 9 4.51 11.77 24.23
CA GLU A 9 4.16 12.67 23.12
C GLU A 9 4.94 12.33 21.85
N ARG A 10 6.24 12.03 21.98
CA ARG A 10 7.07 11.59 20.86
C ARG A 10 6.54 10.30 20.23
N LEU A 11 6.23 9.30 21.04
CA LEU A 11 5.68 8.02 20.55
C LEU A 11 4.31 8.18 19.87
N ARG A 12 3.46 9.11 20.34
CA ARG A 12 2.19 9.40 19.66
C ARG A 12 2.43 10.02 18.29
N LYS A 13 3.35 10.99 18.20
CA LYS A 13 3.73 11.62 16.93
C LYS A 13 4.32 10.61 15.95
N GLU A 14 5.24 9.76 16.40
CA GLU A 14 5.83 8.68 15.58
C GLU A 14 4.76 7.70 15.08
N ARG A 15 3.78 7.34 15.94
CA ARG A 15 2.65 6.49 15.52
C ARG A 15 1.80 7.19 14.46
N ASP A 16 1.41 8.44 14.69
CA ASP A 16 0.54 9.19 13.77
C ASP A 16 1.21 9.38 12.40
N GLU A 17 2.52 9.63 12.39
CA GLU A 17 3.34 9.65 11.17
C GLU A 17 3.35 8.28 10.47
N ALA A 18 3.58 7.20 11.21
CA ALA A 18 3.56 5.84 10.66
C ALA A 18 2.19 5.43 10.11
N GLU A 19 1.09 5.84 10.76
CA GLU A 19 -0.27 5.60 10.30
C GLU A 19 -0.58 6.39 9.02
N HIS A 20 -0.11 7.63 8.95
CA HIS A 20 -0.22 8.46 7.75
C HIS A 20 0.56 7.85 6.58
N ASP A 21 1.81 7.42 6.80
CA ASP A 21 2.63 6.78 5.78
C ASP A 21 2.04 5.44 5.34
N LYS A 22 1.50 4.63 6.27
CA LYS A 22 0.75 3.41 5.95
C LYS A 22 -0.41 3.73 5.00
N ALA A 23 -1.20 4.76 5.28
CA ALA A 23 -2.33 5.15 4.46
C ALA A 23 -1.90 5.60 3.04
N ILE A 24 -0.78 6.32 2.91
CA ILE A 24 -0.22 6.68 1.61
C ILE A 24 0.20 5.43 0.83
N MET A 25 0.93 4.52 1.47
CA MET A 25 1.41 3.30 0.82
C MET A 25 0.24 2.41 0.35
N GLN A 26 -0.81 2.29 1.16
CA GLN A 26 -2.02 1.57 0.76
C GLN A 26 -2.68 2.18 -0.49
N ARG A 27 -2.73 3.51 -0.59
CA ARG A 27 -3.25 4.19 -1.81
C ARG A 27 -2.38 3.92 -3.03
N LEU A 28 -1.06 3.97 -2.87
CA LEU A 28 -0.11 3.69 -3.96
C LEU A 28 -0.22 2.24 -4.46
N LEU A 29 -0.33 1.27 -3.54
CA LEU A 29 -0.52 -0.15 -3.87
C LEU A 29 -1.85 -0.38 -4.62
N ASN A 30 -2.93 0.25 -4.18
CA ASN A 30 -4.22 0.17 -4.86
C ASN A 30 -4.16 0.78 -6.27
N ARG A 31 -3.46 1.91 -6.43
CA ARG A 31 -3.25 2.54 -7.74
C ARG A 31 -2.43 1.65 -8.66
N ALA A 32 -1.32 1.10 -8.20
CA ALA A 32 -0.48 0.19 -8.97
C ALA A 32 -1.25 -1.05 -9.42
N ALA A 33 -2.09 -1.63 -8.53
CA ALA A 33 -2.96 -2.75 -8.90
C ALA A 33 -3.92 -2.38 -10.03
N ALA A 34 -4.56 -1.21 -9.97
CA ALA A 34 -5.49 -0.74 -11.00
C ALA A 34 -4.77 -0.47 -12.34
N GLU A 35 -3.58 0.12 -12.31
CA GLU A 35 -2.78 0.35 -13.53
C GLU A 35 -2.37 -0.98 -14.19
N ILE A 36 -1.98 -1.99 -13.40
CA ILE A 36 -1.65 -3.33 -13.92
C ILE A 36 -2.88 -3.99 -14.56
N GLU A 37 -4.04 -3.93 -13.90
CA GLU A 37 -5.28 -4.50 -14.46
C GLU A 37 -5.65 -3.85 -15.80
N GLN A 38 -5.53 -2.52 -15.90
CA GLN A 38 -5.80 -1.79 -17.15
C GLN A 38 -4.83 -2.17 -18.27
N LEU A 39 -3.53 -2.26 -17.97
CA LEU A 39 -2.52 -2.64 -18.95
C LEU A 39 -2.68 -4.10 -19.39
N ALA A 40 -3.00 -5.00 -18.45
CA ALA A 40 -3.24 -6.41 -18.74
C ALA A 40 -4.48 -6.61 -19.62
N ASP A 41 -5.54 -5.82 -19.42
CA ASP A 41 -6.72 -5.84 -20.28
C ASP A 41 -6.45 -5.29 -21.68
N ALA A 42 -5.51 -4.34 -21.82
CA ALA A 42 -5.22 -3.67 -23.08
C ALA A 42 -4.23 -4.45 -23.98
N ASP A 43 -3.14 -4.96 -23.41
CA ASP A 43 -1.95 -5.35 -24.18
C ASP A 43 -1.51 -6.82 -24.01
N CYS A 44 -2.10 -7.59 -23.08
CA CYS A 44 -1.69 -8.97 -22.81
C CYS A 44 -2.55 -10.01 -23.54
N ASP A 45 -1.91 -11.11 -23.98
CA ASP A 45 -2.61 -12.36 -24.29
C ASP A 45 -3.17 -13.01 -23.01
N GLU A 46 -4.08 -13.98 -23.15
CA GLU A 46 -4.81 -14.53 -21.99
C GLU A 46 -3.86 -15.12 -20.92
N ASP A 47 -2.79 -15.81 -21.33
CA ASP A 47 -1.83 -16.40 -20.40
C ASP A 47 -1.01 -15.34 -19.64
N SER A 48 -0.58 -14.26 -20.31
CA SER A 48 0.15 -13.17 -19.66
C SER A 48 -0.76 -12.30 -18.79
N LYS A 49 -2.03 -12.17 -19.19
CA LYS A 49 -3.06 -11.43 -18.47
C LYS A 49 -3.32 -12.07 -17.11
N ASP A 50 -3.44 -13.39 -17.04
CA ASP A 50 -3.64 -14.10 -15.76
C ASP A 50 -2.48 -13.86 -14.78
N GLN A 51 -1.25 -13.81 -15.27
CA GLN A 51 -0.07 -13.51 -14.44
C GLN A 51 -0.08 -12.05 -13.94
N ALA A 52 -0.44 -11.10 -14.81
CA ALA A 52 -0.54 -9.69 -14.45
C ALA A 52 -1.66 -9.44 -13.42
N LEU A 53 -2.83 -10.06 -13.60
CA LEU A 53 -3.94 -10.00 -12.65
C LEU A 53 -3.58 -10.64 -11.30
N ALA A 54 -2.79 -11.73 -11.31
CA ALA A 54 -2.26 -12.32 -10.08
C ALA A 54 -1.32 -11.36 -9.33
N ALA A 55 -0.51 -10.57 -10.04
CA ALA A 55 0.34 -9.54 -9.43
C ALA A 55 -0.49 -8.39 -8.85
N ALA A 56 -1.48 -7.87 -9.58
CA ALA A 56 -2.41 -6.85 -9.09
C ALA A 56 -3.14 -7.29 -7.80
N LYS A 57 -3.57 -8.54 -7.74
CA LYS A 57 -4.20 -9.14 -6.55
C LYS A 57 -3.29 -9.14 -5.32
N ARG A 58 -1.99 -9.32 -5.50
CA ARG A 58 -1.01 -9.25 -4.39
C ARG A 58 -0.90 -7.83 -3.84
N PHE A 59 -0.89 -6.82 -4.72
CA PHE A 59 -0.88 -5.42 -4.30
C PHE A 59 -2.17 -5.02 -3.57
N ARG A 60 -3.34 -5.45 -4.04
CA ARG A 60 -4.62 -5.22 -3.33
C ARG A 60 -4.64 -5.85 -1.94
N ARG A 61 -4.11 -7.06 -1.79
CA ARG A 61 -3.97 -7.72 -0.47
C ARG A 61 -3.06 -6.93 0.45
N ALA A 62 -1.91 -6.45 -0.04
CA ALA A 62 -0.99 -5.63 0.74
C ALA A 62 -1.57 -4.25 1.11
N ALA A 63 -2.52 -3.74 0.32
CA ALA A 63 -3.21 -2.48 0.59
C ALA A 63 -4.38 -2.61 1.58
N THR A 64 -4.76 -3.83 1.98
CA THR A 64 -5.89 -4.05 2.90
C THR A 64 -5.44 -3.76 4.35
N PRO A 65 -6.24 -3.04 5.16
CA PRO A 65 -5.88 -2.65 6.54
C PRO A 65 -5.47 -3.77 7.48
#